data_AF-A0A2K8Z9A1-F1
#
_entry.id   AF-A0A2K8Z9A1-F1
#
_cell.length_a   1.000
_cell.length_b   1.000
_cell.length_c   1.000
_cell.angle_alpha   90.00
_cell.angle_beta   90.00
_cell.angle_gamma   90.00
#
_symmetry.space_group_name_H-M   'P 1'
#
loop_
_entity.id
_entity.type
_entity.pdbx_description
1 polymer ?
#
loop_
_entity_poly.entity_id
_entity_poly.type
_entity_poly.pdbx_seq_one_letter_code
_entity_poly.pdbx_strand_id
1 'polypeptide(L)'
;MSATRTPGPLVDYAVDRVNLNSIVGKRYQMDLFKNMICDKFQVINNSVDPQTAQQLEKLLAGKQTDVVILNDGSTAKLVILNTPDKGPRIHQMDVRAELILGKTYLGHTFTEQDKQYLHKYGDMGRTAQLIDPNGGQPLKALIGVDQETKRLRLLNIDTFRMPDEILGKKLTPIQKLMLLEGKALRLDNMDYKGTKFSAYTRLSAAKSGFKYNKIQTQQNNLPLASLPSQVQSVSSPAPQPSNQKLTPASQSKESSSSTRHSNVTANTQTDTGDKPKPDVKKSKVKLRR
;
A
#
# COMPACT_ATOMS: atom_id res chain seq x y z
N MET A 1 -8.32 15.25 69.64
CA MET A 1 -8.70 16.34 68.70
C MET A 1 -8.52 15.81 67.29
N SER A 2 -9.61 15.58 66.56
CA SER A 2 -9.56 15.03 65.20
C SER A 2 -9.84 16.14 64.20
N ALA A 3 -8.80 16.60 63.48
CA ALA A 3 -8.95 17.62 62.45
C ALA A 3 -9.38 16.96 61.12
N THR A 4 -10.66 17.02 60.80
CA THR A 4 -11.17 16.66 59.47
C THR A 4 -10.63 17.64 58.43
N ARG A 5 -9.68 17.19 57.61
CA ARG A 5 -9.26 17.93 56.40
C ARG A 5 -10.37 17.83 55.35
N THR A 6 -11.13 18.90 55.18
CA THR A 6 -12.00 19.10 54.01
C THR A 6 -11.15 19.06 52.74
N PRO A 7 -11.52 18.28 51.70
CA PRO A 7 -10.87 18.40 50.40
C PRO A 7 -11.15 19.79 49.84
N GLY A 8 -10.10 20.53 49.46
CA GLY A 8 -10.27 21.76 48.69
C GLY A 8 -10.94 21.47 47.34
N PRO A 9 -11.57 22.48 46.70
CA PRO A 9 -12.15 22.30 45.38
C PRO A 9 -11.08 21.78 44.41
N LEU A 10 -11.45 20.79 43.60
CA LEU A 10 -10.62 20.32 42.49
C LEU A 10 -10.32 21.53 41.59
N VAL A 11 -9.06 21.93 41.55
CA VAL A 11 -8.59 23.02 40.70
C VAL A 11 -8.70 22.51 39.27
N ASP A 12 -9.71 22.96 38.53
CA ASP A 12 -9.78 22.79 37.08
C ASP A 12 -8.60 23.58 36.51
N TYR A 13 -7.49 22.89 36.26
CA TYR A 13 -6.35 23.47 35.57
C TYR A 13 -6.90 24.01 34.25
N ALA A 14 -6.79 25.33 34.06
CA ALA A 14 -7.25 26.01 32.86
C ALA A 14 -6.40 25.57 31.66
N VAL A 15 -6.70 24.39 31.13
CA VAL A 15 -6.32 23.98 29.79
C VAL A 15 -7.01 24.96 28.86
N ASP A 16 -6.26 25.65 28.00
CA ASP A 16 -6.84 26.53 26.98
C ASP A 16 -7.76 25.71 26.07
N ARG A 17 -9.07 25.70 26.36
CA ARG A 17 -10.03 24.89 25.61
C ARG A 17 -10.44 25.61 24.34
N VAL A 18 -10.45 24.89 23.22
CA VAL A 18 -10.91 25.39 21.93
C VAL A 18 -12.41 25.11 21.79
N ASN A 19 -13.21 26.14 21.54
CA ASN A 19 -14.64 26.00 21.33
C ASN A 19 -14.93 25.23 20.02
N LEU A 20 -15.83 24.25 20.05
CA LEU A 20 -16.17 23.46 18.87
C LEU A 20 -16.68 24.34 17.72
N ASN A 21 -17.38 25.43 18.01
CA ASN A 21 -17.95 26.31 16.99
C ASN A 21 -16.87 27.17 16.27
N SER A 22 -15.66 27.32 16.83
CA SER A 22 -14.54 27.99 16.16
C SER A 22 -13.69 27.05 15.29
N ILE A 23 -13.93 25.74 15.33
CA ILE A 23 -13.20 24.75 14.54
C ILE A 23 -13.80 24.69 13.12
N VAL A 24 -13.11 25.30 12.15
CA VAL A 24 -13.59 25.41 10.77
C VAL A 24 -13.07 24.26 9.90
N GLY A 25 -13.98 23.37 9.49
CA GLY A 25 -13.69 22.33 8.51
C GLY A 25 -13.66 22.84 7.07
N LYS A 26 -12.67 22.37 6.29
CA LYS A 26 -12.56 22.71 4.85
C LYS A 26 -13.54 21.94 3.95
N ARG A 27 -14.17 20.88 4.46
CA ARG A 27 -15.07 19.99 3.68
C ARG A 27 -16.40 19.73 4.38
N TYR A 28 -16.39 19.75 5.72
CA TYR A 28 -17.53 19.39 6.57
C TYR A 28 -17.74 20.46 7.64
N GLN A 29 -18.98 20.86 7.88
CA GLN A 29 -19.32 21.78 8.96
C GLN A 29 -19.41 21.04 10.30
N MET A 30 -19.04 21.71 11.39
CA MET A 30 -19.02 21.14 12.75
C MET A 30 -20.41 20.59 13.15
N ASP A 31 -21.48 21.33 12.89
CA ASP A 31 -22.83 20.99 13.36
C ASP A 31 -23.33 19.62 12.86
N LEU A 32 -22.92 19.20 11.65
CA LEU A 32 -23.27 17.89 11.08
C LEU A 32 -22.65 16.72 11.87
N PHE A 33 -21.56 16.96 12.60
CA PHE A 33 -20.80 15.94 13.33
C PHE A 33 -20.79 16.15 14.84
N LYS A 34 -21.33 17.28 15.33
CA LYS A 34 -21.24 17.72 16.73
C LYS A 34 -21.62 16.64 17.73
N ASN A 35 -22.77 15.97 17.54
CA ASN A 35 -23.21 14.88 18.42
C ASN A 35 -22.22 13.70 18.38
N MET A 36 -21.79 13.27 17.19
CA MET A 36 -20.79 12.19 17.03
C MET A 36 -19.41 12.54 17.60
N ILE A 37 -19.09 13.83 17.72
CA ILE A 37 -17.86 14.33 18.36
C ILE A 37 -18.02 14.30 19.88
N CYS A 38 -19.15 14.75 20.43
CA CYS A 38 -19.46 14.64 21.86
C CYS A 38 -19.49 13.17 22.34
N ASP A 39 -19.99 12.24 21.54
CA ASP A 39 -19.97 10.81 21.85
C ASP A 39 -18.53 10.27 21.98
N LYS A 40 -17.58 10.84 21.23
CA LYS A 40 -16.22 10.31 21.06
C LYS A 40 -15.13 11.01 21.88
N PHE A 41 -15.29 12.29 22.14
CA PHE A 41 -14.28 13.14 22.78
C PHE A 41 -14.81 13.82 24.05
N GLN A 42 -13.91 14.18 24.96
CA GLN A 42 -14.27 14.87 26.18
C GLN A 42 -14.58 16.34 25.88
N VAL A 43 -15.85 16.63 25.64
CA VAL A 43 -16.35 17.99 25.41
C VAL A 43 -16.87 18.57 26.73
N ILE A 44 -16.26 19.67 27.18
CA ILE A 44 -16.66 20.41 28.39
C ILE A 44 -16.98 21.84 27.96
N ASN A 45 -18.18 22.33 28.30
CA ASN A 45 -18.66 23.67 27.93
C ASN A 45 -18.49 23.97 26.42
N ASN A 46 -18.98 23.06 25.57
CA ASN A 46 -18.85 23.11 24.10
C ASN A 46 -17.40 23.23 23.59
N SER A 47 -16.41 22.78 24.37
CA SER A 47 -14.99 23.01 24.09
C SER A 47 -14.16 21.76 24.38
N VAL A 48 -13.06 21.59 23.65
CA VAL A 48 -12.11 20.46 23.73
C VAL A 48 -10.69 20.97 24.00
N ASP A 49 -9.76 20.08 24.33
CA ASP A 49 -8.34 20.45 24.43
C ASP A 49 -7.74 20.82 23.05
N PRO A 50 -6.60 21.55 23.00
CA PRO A 50 -5.96 21.97 21.75
C PRO A 50 -5.51 20.82 20.83
N GLN A 51 -5.14 19.66 21.37
CA GLN A 51 -4.70 18.53 20.56
C GLN A 51 -5.91 17.89 19.86
N THR A 52 -6.99 17.65 20.59
CA THR A 52 -8.26 17.20 20.02
C THR A 52 -8.77 18.17 18.96
N ALA A 53 -8.69 19.49 19.21
CA ALA A 53 -9.10 20.50 18.23
C ALA A 53 -8.36 20.36 16.89
N GLN A 54 -7.03 20.22 16.90
CA GLN A 54 -6.23 20.00 15.69
C GLN A 54 -6.62 18.71 14.94
N GLN A 55 -7.01 17.65 15.65
CA GLN A 55 -7.48 16.42 15.02
C GLN A 55 -8.90 16.58 14.45
N LEU A 56 -9.78 17.35 15.09
CA LEU A 56 -11.10 17.70 14.55
C LEU A 56 -10.99 18.56 13.28
N GLU A 57 -10.04 19.50 13.20
CA GLU A 57 -9.74 20.25 11.97
C GLU A 57 -9.34 19.31 10.82
N LYS A 58 -8.44 18.35 11.06
CA LYS A 58 -8.08 17.32 10.07
C LYS A 58 -9.30 16.52 9.63
N LEU A 59 -10.11 16.07 10.59
CA LEU A 59 -11.30 15.24 10.36
C LEU A 59 -12.34 15.98 9.51
N LEU A 60 -12.66 17.23 9.87
CA LEU A 60 -13.62 18.08 9.16
C LEU A 60 -13.08 18.65 7.83
N ALA A 61 -11.75 18.63 7.62
CA ALA A 61 -11.15 18.77 6.30
C ALA A 61 -11.25 17.50 5.43
N GLY A 62 -11.89 16.42 5.94
CA GLY A 62 -12.05 15.15 5.26
C GLY A 62 -10.79 14.29 5.23
N LYS A 63 -9.84 14.53 6.14
CA LYS A 63 -8.64 13.72 6.33
C LYS A 63 -8.84 12.72 7.47
N GLN A 64 -8.03 11.67 7.47
CA GLN A 64 -7.92 10.77 8.62
C GLN A 64 -7.15 11.51 9.74
N THR A 65 -7.56 11.32 11.00
CA THR A 65 -6.81 11.82 12.16
C THR A 65 -5.51 11.02 12.36
N ASP A 66 -4.64 11.54 13.22
CA ASP A 66 -3.64 10.72 13.91
C ASP A 66 -4.36 9.80 14.93
N VAL A 67 -3.61 9.05 15.74
CA VAL A 67 -4.20 8.32 16.87
C VAL A 67 -4.73 9.32 17.91
N VAL A 68 -6.00 9.18 18.26
CA VAL A 68 -6.68 9.92 19.34
C VAL A 68 -7.10 8.97 20.46
N ILE A 69 -7.19 9.50 21.68
CA ILE A 69 -7.83 8.83 22.82
C ILE A 69 -9.32 9.20 22.80
N LEU A 70 -10.19 8.22 23.01
CA LEU A 70 -11.64 8.39 23.03
C LEU A 70 -12.19 8.38 24.46
N ASN A 71 -13.45 8.79 24.63
CA ASN A 71 -14.15 8.84 25.93
C ASN A 71 -14.16 7.52 26.71
N ASP A 72 -14.11 6.37 26.03
CA ASP A 72 -14.05 5.04 26.62
C ASP A 72 -12.62 4.60 27.01
N GLY A 73 -11.64 5.49 26.85
CA GLY A 73 -10.21 5.21 27.07
C GLY A 73 -9.55 4.41 25.94
N SER A 74 -10.28 4.03 24.90
CA SER A 74 -9.70 3.37 23.72
C SER A 74 -8.89 4.35 22.88
N THR A 75 -8.04 3.81 22.00
CA THR A 75 -7.29 4.61 21.03
C THR A 75 -7.66 4.21 19.62
N ALA A 76 -7.88 5.20 18.75
CA ALA A 76 -8.32 4.97 17.38
C ALA A 76 -7.84 6.07 16.43
N LYS A 77 -7.93 5.82 15.13
CA LYS A 77 -7.95 6.86 14.10
C LYS A 77 -9.38 7.06 13.62
N LEU A 78 -9.76 8.31 13.36
CA LEU A 78 -11.08 8.67 12.86
C LEU A 78 -10.99 9.18 11.42
N VAL A 79 -12.02 8.91 10.63
CA VAL A 79 -12.16 9.46 9.26
C VAL A 79 -13.65 9.62 8.93
N ILE A 80 -14.02 10.69 8.23
CA ILE A 80 -15.40 10.85 7.74
C ILE A 80 -15.53 10.10 6.40
N LEU A 81 -16.41 9.09 6.37
CA LEU A 81 -16.75 8.32 5.17
C LEU A 81 -18.22 8.56 4.81
N ASN A 82 -18.52 8.67 3.51
CA ASN A 82 -19.91 8.73 3.06
C ASN A 82 -20.53 7.33 3.16
N THR A 83 -21.55 7.18 4.02
CA THR A 83 -22.28 5.93 4.17
C THR A 83 -23.49 5.96 3.23
N PRO A 84 -23.72 4.94 2.40
CA PRO A 84 -24.95 4.82 1.62
C PRO A 84 -26.19 5.05 2.51
N ASP A 85 -27.15 5.81 1.99
CA ASP A 85 -28.44 6.17 2.61
C ASP A 85 -28.38 6.94 3.94
N LYS A 86 -27.21 7.05 4.59
CA LYS A 86 -27.04 7.61 5.93
C LYS A 86 -26.12 8.83 6.00
N GLY A 87 -25.64 9.30 4.85
CA GLY A 87 -24.76 10.46 4.71
C GLY A 87 -23.34 10.25 5.26
N PRO A 88 -22.54 11.33 5.36
CA PRO A 88 -21.18 11.26 5.88
C PRO A 88 -21.18 11.01 7.39
N ARG A 89 -20.36 10.06 7.85
CA ARG A 89 -20.26 9.65 9.26
C ARG A 89 -18.82 9.46 9.69
N ILE A 90 -18.52 9.73 10.96
CA ILE A 90 -17.23 9.39 11.57
C ILE A 90 -17.12 7.87 11.66
N HIS A 91 -16.23 7.29 10.86
CA HIS A 91 -15.79 5.91 10.97
C HIS A 91 -14.58 5.83 11.91
N GLN A 92 -14.58 4.82 12.77
CA GLN A 92 -13.55 4.58 13.77
C GLN A 92 -12.69 3.38 13.35
N MET A 93 -11.37 3.55 13.43
CA MET A 93 -10.38 2.51 13.16
C MET A 93 -9.52 2.34 14.41
N ASP A 94 -9.90 1.38 15.26
CA ASP A 94 -9.21 1.13 16.53
C ASP A 94 -7.73 0.78 16.32
N VAL A 95 -6.87 1.23 17.23
CA VAL A 95 -5.49 0.78 17.36
C VAL A 95 -5.49 -0.69 17.78
N ARG A 96 -4.58 -1.49 17.23
CA ARG A 96 -4.50 -2.92 17.50
C ARG A 96 -3.06 -3.32 17.79
N ALA A 97 -2.87 -4.24 18.74
CA ALA A 97 -1.56 -4.84 18.98
C ALA A 97 -1.11 -5.70 17.79
N GLU A 98 -2.03 -6.48 17.22
CA GLU A 98 -1.72 -7.54 16.25
C GLU A 98 -2.44 -7.40 14.91
N LEU A 99 -1.78 -7.88 13.87
CA LEU A 99 -2.31 -8.04 12.53
C LEU A 99 -3.02 -9.40 12.43
N ILE A 100 -4.32 -9.38 12.12
CA ILE A 100 -5.10 -10.59 11.86
C ILE A 100 -5.32 -10.71 10.35
N LEU A 101 -4.79 -11.78 9.75
CA LEU A 101 -4.92 -12.07 8.31
C LEU A 101 -5.92 -13.20 8.08
N GLY A 102 -6.89 -12.95 7.18
CA GLY A 102 -7.74 -14.01 6.64
C GLY A 102 -7.01 -14.88 5.61
N LYS A 103 -7.68 -15.90 5.08
CA LYS A 103 -7.17 -16.69 3.94
C LYS A 103 -7.08 -15.86 2.66
N THR A 104 -8.03 -14.94 2.47
CA THR A 104 -8.15 -14.11 1.27
C THR A 104 -8.35 -12.63 1.62
N TYR A 105 -8.05 -11.76 0.66
CA TYR A 105 -8.30 -10.32 0.72
C TYR A 105 -8.57 -9.80 -0.68
N LEU A 106 -9.78 -9.24 -0.92
CA LEU A 106 -10.20 -8.68 -2.21
C LEU A 106 -9.91 -9.61 -3.41
N GLY A 107 -10.25 -10.90 -3.28
CA GLY A 107 -10.02 -11.93 -4.30
C GLY A 107 -8.61 -12.56 -4.30
N HIS A 108 -7.59 -11.88 -3.77
CA HIS A 108 -6.25 -12.47 -3.60
C HIS A 108 -6.26 -13.53 -2.49
N THR A 109 -5.57 -14.65 -2.70
CA THR A 109 -5.33 -15.68 -1.67
C THR A 109 -3.90 -15.55 -1.16
N PHE A 110 -3.74 -15.36 0.14
CA PHE A 110 -2.40 -15.18 0.71
C PHE A 110 -1.60 -16.47 0.75
N THR A 111 -0.36 -16.40 0.28
CA THR A 111 0.67 -17.42 0.55
C THR A 111 1.26 -17.23 1.96
N GLU A 112 1.94 -18.23 2.51
CA GLU A 112 2.67 -18.06 3.78
C GLU A 112 3.77 -16.99 3.68
N GLN A 113 4.43 -16.88 2.51
CA GLN A 113 5.40 -15.82 2.25
C GLN A 113 4.75 -14.42 2.34
N ASP A 114 3.54 -14.25 1.81
CA ASP A 114 2.79 -12.99 1.86
C ASP A 114 2.52 -12.60 3.32
N LYS A 115 2.03 -13.55 4.12
CA LYS A 115 1.75 -13.35 5.55
C LYS A 115 3.03 -12.97 6.29
N GLN A 116 4.10 -13.74 6.14
CA GLN A 116 5.39 -13.46 6.77
C GLN A 116 5.91 -12.06 6.41
N TYR A 117 5.75 -11.63 5.16
CA TYR A 117 6.16 -10.28 4.73
C TYR A 117 5.28 -9.18 5.32
N LEU A 118 3.96 -9.37 5.38
CA LEU A 118 3.03 -8.45 6.02
C LEU A 118 3.31 -8.32 7.53
N HIS A 119 3.58 -9.42 8.25
CA HIS A 119 3.94 -9.38 9.67
C HIS A 119 5.33 -8.76 9.91
N LYS A 120 6.36 -9.16 9.15
CA LYS A 120 7.75 -8.75 9.39
C LYS A 120 8.09 -7.36 8.87
N TYR A 121 7.55 -6.99 7.71
CA TYR A 121 7.89 -5.74 7.03
C TYR A 121 6.72 -4.74 6.96
N GLY A 122 5.48 -5.14 7.26
CA GLY A 122 4.29 -4.29 7.10
C GLY A 122 3.88 -4.06 5.63
N ASP A 123 4.54 -4.70 4.68
CA ASP A 123 4.28 -4.61 3.24
C ASP A 123 4.54 -5.99 2.61
N MET A 124 3.63 -6.48 1.77
CA MET A 124 3.69 -7.84 1.18
C MET A 124 4.91 -8.07 0.26
N GLY A 125 5.60 -6.99 -0.15
CA GLY A 125 6.85 -7.06 -0.93
C GLY A 125 6.69 -7.49 -2.39
N ARG A 126 5.44 -7.66 -2.86
CA ARG A 126 5.08 -7.94 -4.25
C ARG A 126 3.71 -7.37 -4.58
N THR A 127 3.37 -7.25 -5.86
CA THR A 127 2.00 -6.95 -6.30
C THR A 127 1.08 -8.18 -6.23
N ALA A 128 -0.21 -7.93 -6.02
CA ALA A 128 -1.31 -8.87 -6.17
C ALA A 128 -2.34 -8.33 -7.18
N GLN A 129 -3.07 -9.26 -7.82
CA GLN A 129 -4.30 -8.94 -8.53
C GLN A 129 -5.43 -8.90 -7.50
N LEU A 130 -6.12 -7.77 -7.39
CA LEU A 130 -7.24 -7.57 -6.48
C LEU A 130 -8.52 -7.25 -7.26
N ILE A 131 -9.65 -7.40 -6.59
CA ILE A 131 -10.96 -6.94 -7.02
C ILE A 131 -11.23 -5.59 -6.34
N ASP A 132 -11.55 -4.56 -7.12
CA ASP A 132 -11.92 -3.24 -6.59
C ASP A 132 -13.18 -3.35 -5.69
N PRO A 133 -13.12 -2.98 -4.40
CA PRO A 133 -14.29 -2.99 -3.53
C PRO A 133 -15.42 -2.04 -3.99
N ASN A 134 -15.13 -1.07 -4.86
CA ASN A 134 -16.12 -0.08 -5.33
C ASN A 134 -16.76 -0.46 -6.67
N GLY A 135 -16.04 -1.18 -7.54
CA GLY A 135 -16.46 -1.43 -8.93
C GLY A 135 -16.38 -2.88 -9.40
N GLY A 136 -15.87 -3.80 -8.56
CA GLY A 136 -15.71 -5.22 -8.89
C GLY A 136 -14.66 -5.53 -9.97
N GLN A 137 -13.97 -4.51 -10.49
CA GLN A 137 -12.99 -4.66 -11.57
C GLN A 137 -11.65 -5.19 -11.05
N PRO A 138 -10.90 -5.97 -11.85
CA PRO A 138 -9.55 -6.38 -11.52
C PRO A 138 -8.60 -5.17 -11.53
N LEU A 139 -7.82 -4.98 -10.47
CA LEU A 139 -6.75 -3.98 -10.37
C LEU A 139 -5.44 -4.60 -9.85
N LYS A 140 -4.29 -4.04 -10.24
CA LYS A 140 -2.98 -4.45 -9.73
C LYS A 140 -2.57 -3.54 -8.57
N ALA A 141 -2.30 -4.12 -7.40
CA ALA A 141 -1.96 -3.35 -6.21
C ALA A 141 -0.85 -3.97 -5.36
N LEU A 142 -0.20 -3.11 -4.58
CA LEU A 142 0.56 -3.53 -3.40
C LEU A 142 -0.37 -3.60 -2.19
N ILE A 143 -0.13 -4.58 -1.33
CA ILE A 143 -0.80 -4.74 -0.04
C ILE A 143 0.20 -4.41 1.08
N GLY A 144 -0.24 -3.64 2.06
CA GLY A 144 0.52 -3.31 3.26
C GLY A 144 -0.38 -3.14 4.49
N VAL A 145 0.22 -2.77 5.61
CA VAL A 145 -0.41 -2.78 6.94
C VAL A 145 -0.26 -1.40 7.57
N ASP A 146 -1.38 -0.78 7.95
CA ASP A 146 -1.32 0.43 8.79
C ASP A 146 -0.71 0.09 10.16
N GLN A 147 0.34 0.82 10.55
CA GLN A 147 1.20 0.44 11.67
C GLN A 147 0.48 0.45 13.03
N GLU A 148 -0.56 1.28 13.20
CA GLU A 148 -1.26 1.47 14.46
C GLU A 148 -2.57 0.67 14.49
N THR A 149 -3.39 0.73 13.44
CA THR A 149 -4.68 0.02 13.37
C THR A 149 -4.55 -1.45 12.94
N LYS A 150 -3.37 -1.85 12.44
CA LYS A 150 -3.07 -3.17 11.86
C LYS A 150 -4.04 -3.60 10.75
N ARG A 151 -4.71 -2.65 10.11
CA ARG A 151 -5.62 -2.91 8.99
C ARG A 151 -4.85 -2.98 7.68
N LEU A 152 -5.29 -3.87 6.80
CA LEU A 152 -4.76 -3.94 5.43
C LEU A 152 -5.09 -2.67 4.65
N ARG A 153 -4.10 -2.19 3.91
CA ARG A 153 -4.16 -1.04 3.00
C ARG A 153 -3.70 -1.50 1.61
N LEU A 154 -4.31 -0.96 0.57
CA LEU A 154 -3.92 -1.20 -0.81
C LEU A 154 -3.40 0.08 -1.46
N LEU A 155 -2.48 -0.07 -2.41
CA LEU A 155 -2.03 0.99 -3.30
C LEU A 155 -2.17 0.50 -4.74
N ASN A 156 -3.11 1.10 -5.47
CA ASN A 156 -3.34 0.78 -6.88
C ASN A 156 -2.14 1.29 -7.71
N ILE A 157 -1.41 0.33 -8.28
CA ILE A 157 -0.17 0.58 -9.03
C ILE A 157 -0.45 1.09 -10.44
N ASP A 158 -1.58 0.69 -11.04
CA ASP A 158 -2.01 1.15 -12.37
C ASP A 158 -2.29 2.66 -12.39
N THR A 159 -2.65 3.23 -11.23
CA THR A 159 -2.87 4.68 -11.03
C THR A 159 -1.72 5.41 -10.32
N PHE A 160 -0.68 4.71 -9.86
CA PHE A 160 0.36 5.32 -9.02
C PHE A 160 1.34 6.15 -9.85
N ARG A 161 1.41 7.46 -9.58
CA ARG A 161 2.36 8.37 -10.23
C ARG A 161 3.76 8.21 -9.62
N MET A 162 4.57 7.35 -10.23
CA MET A 162 5.98 7.16 -9.86
C MET A 162 6.80 8.43 -10.17
N PRO A 163 7.45 9.07 -9.17
CA PRO A 163 8.31 10.22 -9.42
C PRO A 163 9.60 9.84 -10.17
N ASP A 164 10.24 10.83 -10.80
CA ASP A 164 11.57 10.68 -11.39
C ASP A 164 12.69 10.63 -10.35
N GLU A 165 12.44 11.15 -9.16
CA GLU A 165 13.42 11.33 -8.10
C GLU A 165 12.84 10.98 -6.73
N ILE A 166 13.65 10.35 -5.88
CA ILE A 166 13.35 10.10 -4.48
C ILE A 166 14.49 10.71 -3.67
N LEU A 167 14.19 11.74 -2.87
CA LEU A 167 15.15 12.33 -1.90
C LEU A 167 16.53 12.64 -2.54
N GLY A 168 16.58 13.49 -3.58
CA GLY A 168 17.82 13.81 -4.28
C GLY A 168 18.33 12.74 -5.26
N LYS A 169 17.75 11.52 -5.25
CA LYS A 169 18.22 10.39 -6.06
C LYS A 169 17.30 10.12 -7.25
N LYS A 170 17.77 10.45 -8.46
CA LYS A 170 17.09 10.10 -9.72
C LYS A 170 16.99 8.58 -9.89
N LEU A 171 15.81 8.12 -10.33
CA LEU A 171 15.51 6.70 -10.57
C LEU A 171 15.68 6.33 -12.04
N THR A 172 16.34 5.20 -12.30
CA THR A 172 16.35 4.60 -13.64
C THR A 172 14.99 3.93 -13.96
N PRO A 173 14.64 3.68 -15.23
CA PRO A 173 13.42 2.96 -15.59
C PRO A 173 13.31 1.59 -14.91
N ILE A 174 14.41 0.84 -14.81
CA ILE A 174 14.48 -0.46 -14.12
C ILE A 174 14.17 -0.29 -12.63
N GLN A 175 14.74 0.71 -11.97
CA GLN A 175 14.48 1.00 -10.55
C GLN A 175 13.01 1.35 -10.28
N LYS A 176 12.39 2.14 -11.17
CA LYS A 176 10.96 2.43 -11.11
C LYS A 176 10.11 1.16 -11.23
N LEU A 177 10.41 0.28 -12.18
CA LEU A 177 9.72 -1.00 -12.35
C LEU A 177 9.84 -1.88 -11.10
N MET A 178 11.05 -2.04 -10.54
CA MET A 178 11.25 -2.82 -9.31
C MET A 178 10.42 -2.29 -8.12
N LEU A 179 10.31 -0.95 -7.97
CA LEU A 179 9.50 -0.33 -6.93
C LEU A 179 7.98 -0.52 -7.16
N LEU A 180 7.51 -0.44 -8.42
CA LEU A 180 6.12 -0.73 -8.80
C LEU A 180 5.76 -2.22 -8.59
N GLU A 181 6.71 -3.12 -8.77
CA GLU A 181 6.57 -4.55 -8.45
C GLU A 181 6.54 -4.84 -6.93
N GLY A 182 6.87 -3.86 -6.08
CA GLY A 182 6.91 -4.01 -4.62
C GLY A 182 8.26 -4.44 -4.05
N LYS A 183 9.29 -4.60 -4.90
CA LYS A 183 10.65 -4.99 -4.49
C LYS A 183 11.28 -3.88 -3.66
N ALA A 184 12.18 -4.27 -2.75
CA ALA A 184 13.04 -3.32 -2.05
C ALA A 184 14.26 -3.01 -2.92
N LEU A 185 14.62 -1.73 -3.01
CA LEU A 185 15.75 -1.23 -3.79
C LEU A 185 16.71 -0.49 -2.85
N ARG A 186 18.00 -0.86 -2.86
CA ARG A 186 19.02 -0.05 -2.19
C ARG A 186 19.22 1.25 -2.97
N LEU A 187 19.02 2.38 -2.29
CA LEU A 187 19.36 3.71 -2.78
C LEU A 187 20.42 4.31 -1.86
N ASP A 188 21.57 4.64 -2.44
CA ASP A 188 22.68 5.30 -1.76
C ASP A 188 22.69 6.81 -2.04
N ASN A 189 23.20 7.58 -1.08
CA ASN A 189 23.32 9.05 -1.14
C ASN A 189 21.99 9.78 -1.35
N MET A 190 20.89 9.29 -0.75
CA MET A 190 19.64 10.05 -0.64
C MET A 190 19.82 11.21 0.35
N ASP A 191 19.21 12.35 0.06
CA ASP A 191 19.22 13.55 0.89
C ASP A 191 17.83 13.82 1.50
N TYR A 192 17.78 13.96 2.82
CA TYR A 192 16.64 14.54 3.51
C TYR A 192 17.10 15.72 4.36
N LYS A 193 16.72 16.94 3.93
CA LYS A 193 17.02 18.21 4.63
C LYS A 193 18.52 18.41 4.89
N GLY A 194 19.37 18.10 3.91
CA GLY A 194 20.83 18.21 3.98
C GLY A 194 21.53 17.02 4.66
N THR A 195 20.77 16.05 5.20
CA THR A 195 21.34 14.82 5.77
C THR A 195 21.38 13.73 4.70
N LYS A 196 22.57 13.33 4.28
CA LYS A 196 22.78 12.21 3.35
C LYS A 196 22.74 10.86 4.05
N PHE A 197 22.09 9.86 3.43
CA PHE A 197 22.04 8.49 3.93
C PHE A 197 21.78 7.47 2.82
N SER A 198 22.06 6.20 3.11
CA SER A 198 21.63 5.06 2.30
C SER A 198 20.47 4.33 2.97
N ALA A 199 19.54 3.80 2.19
CA ALA A 199 18.45 2.97 2.70
C ALA A 199 18.01 1.91 1.68
N TYR A 200 17.36 0.86 2.19
CA TYR A 200 16.45 0.06 1.38
C TYR A 200 15.12 0.79 1.26
N THR A 201 14.78 1.20 0.05
CA THR A 201 13.56 1.92 -0.30
C THR A 201 12.55 0.94 -0.90
N ARG A 202 11.30 0.97 -0.42
CA ARG A 202 10.17 0.20 -0.96
C ARG A 202 8.93 1.09 -1.05
N LEU A 203 8.07 0.82 -2.03
CA LEU A 203 6.74 1.42 -2.09
C LEU A 203 5.83 0.76 -1.04
N SER A 204 5.17 1.56 -0.20
CA SER A 204 4.34 1.10 0.93
C SER A 204 2.90 1.58 0.78
N ALA A 205 1.97 0.62 0.85
CA ALA A 205 0.55 0.89 0.69
C ALA A 205 -0.06 1.64 1.89
N ALA A 206 0.49 1.44 3.09
CA ALA A 206 0.07 2.17 4.27
C ALA A 206 0.40 3.66 4.21
N LYS A 207 1.53 4.02 3.57
CA LYS A 207 1.98 5.41 3.40
C LYS A 207 1.55 6.05 2.07
N SER A 208 0.91 5.30 1.18
CA SER A 208 0.62 5.71 -0.21
C SER A 208 1.84 6.31 -0.94
N GLY A 209 3.03 5.76 -0.66
CA GLY A 209 4.31 6.37 -1.02
C GLY A 209 5.48 5.50 -0.58
N PHE A 210 6.62 6.11 -0.24
CA PHE A 210 7.85 5.36 0.03
C PHE A 210 8.11 5.10 1.53
N LYS A 211 8.73 3.96 1.81
CA LYS A 211 9.27 3.57 3.11
C LYS A 211 10.78 3.34 2.96
N TYR A 212 11.54 3.84 3.94
CA TYR A 212 13.00 3.83 3.96
C TYR A 212 13.49 3.05 5.19
N ASN A 213 14.17 1.94 4.96
CA ASN A 213 14.88 1.20 5.98
C ASN A 213 16.36 1.62 5.93
N LYS A 214 16.74 2.62 6.73
CA LYS A 214 18.10 3.20 6.74
C LYS A 214 19.14 2.10 7.00
N ILE A 215 20.19 2.10 6.18
CA ILE A 215 21.36 1.23 6.37
C ILE A 215 22.25 1.93 7.39
N GLN A 216 22.47 1.31 8.54
CA GLN A 216 23.47 1.81 9.50
C GLN A 216 24.86 1.57 8.92
N THR A 217 25.72 2.60 8.95
CA THR A 217 27.08 2.57 8.39
C THR A 217 28.04 1.58 9.05
N GLN A 218 27.60 0.85 10.10
CA GLN A 218 28.37 -0.18 10.78
C GLN A 218 27.99 -1.62 10.40
N GLN A 219 27.12 -1.84 9.41
CA GLN A 219 26.87 -3.17 8.84
C GLN A 219 27.22 -3.24 7.35
N ASN A 220 28.53 -3.23 7.09
CA ASN A 220 29.04 -3.98 5.94
C ASN A 220 28.79 -5.47 6.21
N ASN A 221 28.28 -6.19 5.21
CA ASN A 221 27.84 -7.60 5.25
C ASN A 221 26.47 -7.89 5.90
N LEU A 222 25.41 -7.40 5.26
CA LEU A 222 24.24 -8.25 5.03
C LEU A 222 24.44 -8.96 3.68
N PRO A 223 24.51 -10.30 3.61
CA PRO A 223 24.68 -11.00 2.35
C PRO A 223 23.47 -10.77 1.44
N LEU A 224 23.72 -10.68 0.13
CA LEU A 224 22.71 -10.44 -0.92
C LEU A 224 21.69 -11.60 -1.10
N ALA A 225 21.76 -12.62 -0.25
CA ALA A 225 20.96 -13.84 -0.28
C ALA A 225 19.99 -13.93 0.92
N SER A 226 18.91 -13.15 0.89
CA SER A 226 17.68 -13.43 1.68
C SER A 226 16.40 -12.87 1.04
N LEU A 227 16.39 -12.75 -0.29
CA LEU A 227 15.16 -12.62 -1.11
C LEU A 227 15.28 -13.57 -2.32
N PRO A 228 14.17 -14.13 -2.83
CA PRO A 228 14.21 -15.06 -3.97
C PRO A 228 14.79 -14.41 -5.23
N SER A 229 15.72 -15.12 -5.86
CA SER A 229 16.54 -14.63 -6.98
C SER A 229 15.72 -14.31 -8.23
N GLN A 230 15.68 -13.03 -8.60
CA GLN A 230 15.42 -12.60 -9.99
C GLN A 230 15.91 -11.16 -10.21
N VAL A 231 17.22 -11.01 -10.44
CA VAL A 231 17.83 -9.83 -11.06
C VAL A 231 18.92 -10.31 -12.02
N GLN A 232 18.68 -10.17 -13.32
CA GLN A 232 19.75 -10.26 -14.32
C GLN A 232 20.60 -8.98 -14.24
N SER A 233 21.91 -9.14 -14.11
CA SER A 233 22.87 -8.04 -14.21
C SER A 233 23.12 -7.70 -15.68
N VAL A 234 22.62 -6.54 -16.13
CA VAL A 234 23.06 -5.93 -17.40
C VAL A 234 24.08 -4.83 -17.10
N SER A 235 25.35 -5.16 -17.26
CA SER A 235 26.46 -4.20 -17.24
C SER A 235 26.70 -3.66 -18.65
N SER A 236 26.37 -2.39 -18.89
CA SER A 236 26.77 -1.70 -20.12
C SER A 236 28.25 -1.27 -20.04
N PRO A 237 29.11 -1.58 -21.03
CA PRO A 237 30.45 -1.03 -21.11
C PRO A 237 30.44 0.44 -21.56
N ALA A 238 31.34 1.25 -21.02
CA ALA A 238 31.68 2.57 -21.55
C ALA A 238 32.81 2.46 -22.62
N PRO A 239 32.93 3.40 -23.57
CA PRO A 239 33.72 3.20 -24.78
C PRO A 239 35.18 3.66 -24.68
N GLN A 240 36.05 3.06 -25.50
CA GLN A 240 37.30 3.67 -25.98
C GLN A 240 37.48 3.43 -27.50
N PRO A 241 38.29 4.25 -28.21
CA PRO A 241 38.15 4.45 -29.65
C PRO A 241 39.28 3.81 -30.51
N SER A 242 39.13 4.03 -31.83
CA SER A 242 40.13 3.98 -32.92
C SER A 242 40.19 2.74 -33.83
N ASN A 243 39.64 2.96 -35.04
CA ASN A 243 40.03 2.49 -36.37
C ASN A 243 41.04 1.33 -36.52
N GLN A 244 40.68 0.32 -37.32
CA GLN A 244 41.10 0.31 -38.74
C GLN A 244 40.25 -0.62 -39.63
N LYS A 245 40.41 -0.42 -40.94
CA LYS A 245 39.62 -0.96 -42.06
C LYS A 245 40.42 -2.04 -42.78
N LEU A 246 39.78 -3.09 -43.31
CA LEU A 246 39.97 -3.73 -44.63
C LEU A 246 39.60 -5.24 -44.63
N THR A 247 38.88 -5.63 -45.68
CA THR A 247 38.64 -7.00 -46.20
C THR A 247 39.05 -6.97 -47.71
N PRO A 248 38.98 -8.04 -48.54
CA PRO A 248 38.43 -9.40 -48.34
C PRO A 248 39.25 -10.56 -48.96
N ALA A 249 38.60 -11.73 -49.13
CA ALA A 249 38.96 -12.91 -49.97
C ALA A 249 39.90 -13.96 -49.33
N SER A 250 39.82 -15.29 -49.57
CA SER A 250 39.08 -16.08 -50.59
C SER A 250 38.56 -17.46 -50.13
N GLN A 251 37.64 -17.99 -50.95
CA GLN A 251 36.98 -19.30 -51.03
C GLN A 251 37.81 -20.59 -50.74
N SER A 252 37.13 -21.63 -50.22
CA SER A 252 36.97 -22.97 -50.86
C SER A 252 36.05 -23.85 -49.96
N LYS A 253 34.86 -24.26 -50.43
CA LYS A 253 34.48 -25.47 -51.19
C LYS A 253 33.79 -26.54 -50.29
N GLU A 254 32.56 -26.88 -50.68
CA GLU A 254 31.99 -28.24 -50.88
C GLU A 254 32.14 -29.29 -49.74
N SER A 255 31.13 -30.08 -49.37
CA SER A 255 30.12 -30.74 -50.23
C SER A 255 28.85 -31.21 -49.48
N SER A 256 27.87 -31.66 -50.27
CA SER A 256 26.48 -32.03 -49.95
C SER A 256 26.23 -33.43 -49.35
N SER A 257 25.20 -33.56 -48.51
CA SER A 257 24.09 -34.55 -48.59
C SER A 257 23.24 -34.43 -47.31
N SER A 258 21.93 -34.14 -47.34
CA SER A 258 20.80 -35.00 -47.74
C SER A 258 20.80 -36.39 -47.11
N THR A 259 19.92 -36.62 -46.13
CA THR A 259 18.79 -37.58 -46.24
C THR A 259 17.80 -37.41 -45.09
N ARG A 260 16.50 -37.53 -45.40
CA ARG A 260 15.40 -37.59 -44.43
C ARG A 260 15.36 -38.97 -43.78
N HIS A 261 15.05 -39.06 -42.49
CA HIS A 261 14.19 -40.16 -42.02
C HIS A 261 13.16 -39.67 -41.00
N SER A 262 11.90 -39.85 -41.39
CA SER A 262 10.75 -39.95 -40.50
C SER A 262 10.84 -41.20 -39.65
N ASN A 263 10.24 -41.19 -38.45
CA ASN A 263 9.63 -42.39 -37.89
C ASN A 263 8.27 -42.06 -37.28
N VAL A 264 7.29 -42.92 -37.58
CA VAL A 264 5.91 -42.87 -37.13
C VAL A 264 5.62 -44.18 -36.42
N THR A 265 5.15 -44.09 -35.17
CA THR A 265 4.37 -45.12 -34.48
C THR A 265 3.50 -44.35 -33.46
N ALA A 266 2.24 -44.02 -33.72
CA ALA A 266 1.08 -44.89 -33.92
C ALA A 266 0.78 -45.76 -32.69
N ASN A 267 -0.18 -45.35 -31.88
CA ASN A 267 -1.06 -46.29 -31.19
C ASN A 267 -2.48 -45.71 -31.16
N THR A 268 -3.42 -46.47 -31.72
CA THR A 268 -4.79 -46.06 -32.03
C THR A 268 -5.78 -46.66 -31.03
N GLN A 269 -7.03 -46.14 -31.03
CA GLN A 269 -8.30 -46.75 -30.56
C GLN A 269 -8.58 -46.69 -29.04
N THR A 270 -9.81 -46.63 -28.51
CA THR A 270 -11.23 -46.49 -29.00
C THR A 270 -12.13 -46.18 -27.76
N ASP A 271 -13.34 -45.63 -27.81
CA ASP A 271 -14.10 -44.77 -28.75
C ASP A 271 -15.45 -44.37 -28.07
N THR A 272 -16.28 -43.50 -28.68
CA THR A 272 -17.66 -43.09 -28.29
C THR A 272 -17.83 -42.26 -26.98
N GLY A 273 -18.86 -41.43 -26.82
CA GLY A 273 -19.89 -41.01 -27.77
C GLY A 273 -20.89 -39.98 -27.21
N ASP A 274 -21.29 -39.05 -28.09
CA ASP A 274 -22.53 -38.27 -28.15
C ASP A 274 -22.99 -37.22 -27.10
N LYS A 275 -23.76 -36.26 -27.62
CA LYS A 275 -24.54 -35.21 -26.92
C LYS A 275 -26.05 -35.50 -27.09
N PRO A 276 -26.96 -34.84 -26.35
CA PRO A 276 -27.52 -33.60 -26.89
C PRO A 276 -27.79 -32.48 -25.86
N LYS A 277 -27.88 -31.23 -26.34
CA LYS A 277 -28.60 -30.12 -25.68
C LYS A 277 -30.10 -30.20 -26.04
N PRO A 278 -31.00 -29.68 -25.19
CA PRO A 278 -31.66 -28.39 -25.48
C PRO A 278 -31.87 -27.56 -24.17
N ASP A 279 -32.46 -26.36 -24.09
CA ASP A 279 -32.91 -25.39 -25.10
C ASP A 279 -32.81 -23.93 -24.55
N VAL A 280 -33.17 -22.95 -25.38
CA VAL A 280 -33.16 -21.50 -25.11
C VAL A 280 -34.42 -21.05 -24.36
N LYS A 281 -34.26 -20.22 -23.32
CA LYS A 281 -35.24 -19.16 -22.99
C LYS A 281 -34.58 -17.79 -22.81
N LYS A 282 -34.93 -16.86 -23.70
CA LYS A 282 -34.60 -15.44 -23.63
C LYS A 282 -35.61 -14.72 -22.72
N SER A 283 -35.13 -13.92 -21.77
CA SER A 283 -35.97 -12.95 -21.05
C SER A 283 -35.42 -11.54 -21.27
N LYS A 284 -36.07 -10.77 -22.14
CA LYS A 284 -35.86 -9.32 -22.25
C LYS A 284 -36.43 -8.67 -20.99
N VAL A 285 -35.64 -7.87 -20.28
CA VAL A 285 -36.16 -6.83 -19.37
C VAL A 285 -35.88 -5.47 -20.01
N LYS A 286 -36.83 -4.55 -19.81
CA LYS A 286 -37.11 -3.44 -20.72
C LYS A 286 -36.58 -2.14 -20.14
N LEU A 287 -35.77 -1.42 -20.92
CA LEU A 287 -35.36 -0.06 -20.61
C LEU A 287 -36.60 0.85 -20.48
N ARG A 288 -36.69 1.64 -19.41
CA ARG A 288 -37.55 2.82 -19.33
C ARG A 288 -36.72 4.00 -18.81
N ARG A 289 -37.16 5.18 -19.24
CA ARG A 289 -36.48 6.48 -19.14
C ARG A 289 -36.29 6.94 -17.71
#